data_AF-A0AAE0DVC8-F1
#
_entry.id   AF-A0AAE0DVC8-F1
#
_cell.length_a   1.000
_cell.length_b   1.000
_cell.length_c   1.000
_cell.angle_alpha   90.00
_cell.angle_beta   90.00
_cell.angle_gamma   90.00
#
_symmetry.space_group_name_H-M   'P 1'
#
loop_
_entity.id
_entity.type
_entity.pdbx_description
1 polymer ?
#
loop_
_entity_poly.entity_id
_entity_poly.type
_entity_poly.pdbx_seq_one_letter_code
_entity_poly.pdbx_strand_id
1 'polypeptide(L)'
;MALNFSINATISPPNPVKVNYKNSSKTLQNVKNLVNKIGVPSITSSPHESLQKGNWVKLICGASFEDVVDIRNLSLVYTLVGVDCIDCAADASVVSAVSQGIEAAREILPVRRPWTMISVNDDEDLHFRKAEFDPEDCPLDCSRPCEKVCPADAILLEGKKSTAEVSHSTNMIGESKGGVITERCYGCGRCFPVCPYDKISECNYLGFLFILEID
;
A
#
# COMPACT_ATOMS: atom_id res chain seq x y z
N MET A 1 -1.39 -30.57 23.71
CA MET A 1 0.07 -30.32 23.79
C MET A 1 0.35 -29.02 23.07
N ALA A 2 0.60 -27.95 23.82
CA ALA A 2 0.86 -26.63 23.25
C ALA A 2 2.36 -26.52 22.94
N LEU A 3 2.69 -26.26 21.68
CA LEU A 3 4.07 -26.00 21.26
C LEU A 3 4.34 -24.51 21.42
N ASN A 4 5.06 -24.15 22.48
CA ASN A 4 5.65 -22.82 22.62
C ASN A 4 6.86 -22.72 21.67
N PHE A 5 6.73 -21.93 20.61
CA PHE A 5 7.87 -21.47 19.82
C PHE A 5 8.23 -20.05 20.25
N SER A 6 9.38 -19.92 20.93
CA SER A 6 10.03 -18.62 21.14
C SER A 6 10.96 -18.34 19.97
N ILE A 7 10.62 -17.35 19.13
CA ILE A 7 11.54 -16.82 18.11
C ILE A 7 12.27 -15.63 18.73
N ASN A 8 13.56 -15.80 19.05
CA ASN A 8 14.47 -14.70 19.35
C ASN A 8 15.01 -14.14 18.03
N ALA A 9 14.31 -13.16 17.46
CA ALA A 9 14.83 -12.35 16.36
C ALA A 9 15.28 -10.99 16.90
N THR A 10 16.59 -10.84 17.12
CA THR A 10 17.20 -9.55 17.43
C THR A 10 17.26 -8.72 16.15
N ILE A 11 16.19 -7.99 15.84
CA ILE A 11 16.16 -7.05 14.71
C ILE A 11 16.51 -5.67 15.26
N SER A 12 17.68 -5.15 14.88
CA SER A 12 18.05 -3.76 15.13
C SER A 12 17.04 -2.84 14.43
N PRO A 13 16.48 -1.82 15.10
CA PRO A 13 15.54 -0.91 14.47
C PRO A 13 16.23 -0.14 13.33
N PRO A 14 15.59 0.04 12.17
CA PRO A 14 16.08 0.98 11.17
C PRO A 14 16.06 2.40 11.74
N ASN A 15 17.09 3.18 11.40
CA ASN A 15 17.30 4.55 11.85
C ASN A 15 16.00 5.37 11.74
N PRO A 16 15.54 6.03 12.83
CA PRO A 16 14.38 6.90 12.74
C PRO A 16 14.72 8.08 11.84
N VAL A 17 14.02 8.17 10.71
CA VAL A 17 13.95 9.41 9.92
C VAL A 17 13.48 10.51 10.89
N LYS A 18 14.36 11.48 11.16
CA LYS A 18 14.03 12.65 11.98
C LYS A 18 12.99 13.51 11.25
N VAL A 19 11.72 13.15 11.39
CA VAL A 19 10.60 14.00 11.02
C VAL A 19 10.61 15.20 11.96
N ASN A 20 10.47 16.40 11.41
CA ASN A 20 10.48 17.65 12.18
C ASN A 20 9.23 17.74 13.09
N TYR A 21 9.36 17.29 14.33
CA TYR A 21 8.28 17.11 15.31
C TYR A 21 7.44 18.36 15.62
N LYS A 22 7.93 19.58 15.35
CA LYS A 22 7.23 20.83 15.71
C LYS A 22 5.98 21.12 14.86
N ASN A 23 5.96 20.72 13.59
CA ASN A 23 4.78 20.91 12.73
C ASN A 23 3.74 19.79 12.88
N SER A 24 4.16 18.59 13.27
CA SER A 24 3.30 17.41 13.48
C SER A 24 2.23 17.64 14.56
N SER A 25 2.63 18.22 15.72
CA SER A 25 1.72 18.45 16.85
C SER A 25 0.57 19.41 16.53
N LYS A 26 0.85 20.49 15.78
CA LYS A 26 -0.18 21.46 15.38
C LYS A 26 -1.18 20.84 14.40
N THR A 27 -0.69 20.06 13.43
CA THR A 27 -1.53 19.35 12.46
C THR A 27 -2.42 18.32 13.15
N LEU A 28 -1.86 17.53 14.08
CA LEU A 28 -2.61 16.55 14.86
C LEU A 28 -3.73 17.21 15.66
N GLN A 29 -3.44 18.35 16.31
CA GLN A 29 -4.44 19.10 17.06
C GLN A 29 -5.57 19.63 16.17
N ASN A 30 -5.24 20.09 14.96
CA ASN A 30 -6.24 20.53 13.99
C ASN A 30 -7.16 19.38 13.55
N VAL A 31 -6.59 18.20 13.30
CA VAL A 31 -7.37 16.98 12.97
C VAL A 31 -8.28 16.60 14.13
N LYS A 32 -7.76 16.56 15.36
CA LYS A 32 -8.56 16.32 16.58
C LYS A 32 -9.74 17.29 16.68
N ASN A 33 -9.48 18.58 16.53
CA ASN A 33 -10.50 19.61 16.60
C ASN A 33 -11.57 19.45 15.50
N LEU A 34 -11.15 19.11 14.27
CA LEU A 34 -12.07 18.88 13.16
C LEU A 34 -12.98 17.67 13.40
N VAL A 35 -12.38 16.56 13.81
CA VAL A 35 -13.08 15.31 14.10
C VAL A 35 -14.06 15.48 15.25
N ASN A 36 -13.66 16.15 16.33
CA ASN A 36 -14.54 16.49 17.46
C ASN A 36 -15.70 17.42 17.04
N LYS A 37 -15.45 18.33 16.10
CA LYS A 37 -16.48 19.26 15.59
C LYS A 37 -17.50 18.57 14.69
N ILE A 38 -17.07 17.65 13.83
CA ILE A 38 -17.95 16.93 12.90
C ILE A 38 -18.78 15.88 13.64
N GLY A 39 -18.22 15.28 14.70
CA GLY A 39 -18.85 14.18 15.42
C GLY A 39 -18.80 12.92 14.58
N VAL A 40 -17.76 12.12 14.74
CA VAL A 40 -17.71 10.78 14.14
C VAL A 40 -18.57 9.86 15.02
N PRO A 41 -19.54 9.12 14.45
CA PRO A 41 -20.30 8.15 15.22
C PRO A 41 -19.35 7.20 15.92
N SER A 42 -19.39 7.17 17.24
CA SER A 42 -18.65 6.16 18.00
C SER A 42 -19.34 4.82 17.75
N ILE A 43 -18.81 4.00 16.83
CA ILE A 43 -19.24 2.61 16.71
C ILE A 43 -18.73 1.90 17.97
N THR A 44 -19.66 1.62 18.88
CA THR A 44 -19.36 1.00 20.17
C THR A 44 -19.32 -0.52 20.12
N SER A 45 -19.85 -1.14 19.06
CA SER A 45 -19.85 -2.60 18.93
C SER A 45 -18.44 -3.12 18.71
N SER A 46 -18.08 -4.19 19.43
CA SER A 46 -16.81 -4.87 19.22
C SER A 46 -16.79 -5.55 17.84
N PRO A 47 -15.61 -5.80 17.24
CA PRO A 47 -15.52 -6.57 16.01
C PRO A 47 -16.33 -7.88 16.09
N HIS A 48 -16.20 -8.61 17.21
CA HIS A 48 -16.95 -9.84 17.47
C HIS A 48 -18.48 -9.66 17.38
N GLU A 49 -19.01 -8.59 17.97
CA GLU A 49 -20.45 -8.29 17.93
C GLU A 49 -20.91 -7.91 16.52
N SER A 50 -20.12 -7.10 15.80
CA SER A 50 -20.38 -6.77 14.39
C SER A 50 -20.42 -8.02 13.52
N LEU A 51 -19.53 -8.98 13.76
CA LEU A 51 -19.50 -10.27 13.07
C LEU A 51 -20.75 -11.10 13.34
N GLN A 52 -21.15 -11.24 14.61
CA GLN A 52 -22.35 -11.99 15.00
C GLN A 52 -23.65 -11.38 14.44
N LYS A 53 -23.72 -10.05 14.35
CA LYS A 53 -24.89 -9.32 13.83
C LYS A 53 -24.91 -9.20 12.31
N GLY A 54 -23.86 -9.62 11.61
CA GLY A 54 -23.74 -9.51 10.14
C GLY A 54 -23.48 -8.08 9.62
N ASN A 55 -23.02 -7.18 10.49
CA ASN A 55 -22.70 -5.78 10.15
C ASN A 55 -21.17 -5.55 10.07
N TRP A 56 -20.42 -6.60 9.82
CA TRP A 56 -18.96 -6.59 9.82
C TRP A 56 -18.38 -5.85 8.62
N VAL A 57 -17.43 -4.94 8.87
CA VAL A 57 -16.69 -4.19 7.86
C VAL A 57 -15.21 -4.58 7.89
N LYS A 58 -14.71 -5.11 6.78
CA LYS A 58 -13.31 -5.47 6.55
C LYS A 58 -12.69 -4.52 5.53
N LEU A 59 -11.60 -3.84 5.89
CA LEU A 59 -10.72 -3.18 4.94
C LEU A 59 -9.70 -4.21 4.44
N ILE A 60 -9.60 -4.39 3.12
CA ILE A 60 -8.53 -5.18 2.50
C ILE A 60 -7.52 -4.18 1.94
N CYS A 61 -6.35 -4.08 2.57
CA CYS A 61 -5.28 -3.18 2.14
C CYS A 61 -3.91 -3.75 2.54
N GLY A 62 -2.91 -3.67 1.67
CA GLY A 62 -1.62 -4.28 1.99
C GLY A 62 -1.46 -5.71 1.49
N ALA A 63 -2.41 -6.29 0.76
CA ALA A 63 -2.28 -7.64 0.19
C ALA A 63 -1.35 -7.64 -1.03
N SER A 64 -1.83 -7.15 -2.19
CA SER A 64 -1.00 -6.99 -3.40
C SER A 64 -0.47 -5.56 -3.60
N PHE A 65 -1.07 -4.60 -2.90
CA PHE A 65 -0.64 -3.20 -2.85
C PHE A 65 0.15 -2.99 -1.56
N GLU A 66 1.47 -2.84 -1.65
CA GLU A 66 2.44 -2.89 -0.55
C GLU A 66 3.07 -1.52 -0.25
N ASP A 67 2.52 -0.42 -0.78
CA ASP A 67 2.97 0.93 -0.44
C ASP A 67 2.67 1.25 1.03
N VAL A 68 3.69 1.12 1.88
CA VAL A 68 3.59 1.27 3.33
C VAL A 68 3.10 2.65 3.77
N VAL A 69 3.31 3.72 2.98
CA VAL A 69 2.85 5.06 3.32
C VAL A 69 1.33 5.15 3.17
N ASP A 70 0.83 4.67 2.05
CA ASP A 70 -0.61 4.65 1.76
C ASP A 70 -1.33 3.64 2.67
N ILE A 71 -0.75 2.47 2.94
CA ILE A 71 -1.30 1.48 3.89
C ILE A 71 -1.46 2.07 5.29
N ARG A 72 -0.43 2.77 5.79
CA ARG A 72 -0.49 3.44 7.10
C ARG A 72 -1.62 4.48 7.14
N ASN A 73 -1.75 5.29 6.09
CA ASN A 73 -2.75 6.34 6.02
C ASN A 73 -4.17 5.78 5.90
N LEU A 74 -4.37 4.74 5.09
CA LEU A 74 -5.65 4.02 4.98
C LEU A 74 -6.03 3.38 6.32
N SER A 75 -5.08 2.71 6.96
CA SER A 75 -5.30 2.08 8.27
C SER A 75 -5.72 3.10 9.33
N LEU A 76 -5.11 4.29 9.33
CA LEU A 76 -5.50 5.40 10.20
C LEU A 76 -6.94 5.84 9.92
N VAL A 77 -7.28 6.15 8.67
CA VAL A 77 -8.60 6.67 8.31
C VAL A 77 -9.70 5.65 8.60
N TYR A 78 -9.52 4.40 8.22
CA TYR A 78 -10.53 3.36 8.43
C TYR A 78 -10.66 2.95 9.90
N THR A 79 -9.59 3.04 10.69
CA THR A 79 -9.70 2.90 12.15
C THR A 79 -10.54 4.01 12.75
N LEU A 80 -10.36 5.27 12.31
CA LEU A 80 -11.20 6.40 12.76
C LEU A 80 -12.68 6.23 12.38
N VAL A 81 -12.97 5.61 11.23
CA VAL A 81 -14.35 5.31 10.78
C VAL A 81 -14.96 4.13 11.55
N GLY A 82 -14.15 3.34 12.26
CA GLY A 82 -14.60 2.19 13.04
C GLY A 82 -14.70 0.90 12.22
N VAL A 83 -13.76 0.65 11.31
CA VAL A 83 -13.63 -0.65 10.63
C VAL A 83 -13.49 -1.79 11.66
N ASP A 84 -14.07 -2.96 11.43
CA ASP A 84 -13.95 -4.10 12.36
C ASP A 84 -12.62 -4.84 12.19
N CYS A 85 -12.10 -4.89 10.96
CA CYS A 85 -10.83 -5.55 10.66
C CYS A 85 -10.09 -4.91 9.50
N ILE A 86 -8.76 -4.88 9.61
CA ILE A 86 -7.84 -4.52 8.54
C ILE A 86 -7.08 -5.80 8.14
N ASP A 87 -7.14 -6.13 6.87
CA ASP A 87 -6.51 -7.30 6.26
C ASP A 87 -5.33 -6.89 5.38
N CYS A 88 -4.15 -7.41 5.68
CA CYS A 88 -2.89 -7.05 5.05
C CYS A 88 -1.95 -8.24 4.86
N ALA A 89 -0.93 -8.09 4.01
CA ALA A 89 0.07 -9.14 3.76
C ALA A 89 0.93 -9.42 4.99
N ALA A 90 1.42 -10.66 5.06
CA ALA A 90 2.40 -11.13 6.04
C ALA A 90 3.83 -10.61 5.81
N ASP A 91 3.96 -9.39 5.27
CA ASP A 91 5.21 -8.66 5.23
C ASP A 91 5.36 -7.80 6.49
N ALA A 92 6.54 -7.84 7.11
CA ALA A 92 6.79 -7.15 8.37
C ALA A 92 6.62 -5.62 8.25
N SER A 93 6.96 -5.05 7.10
CA SER A 93 6.82 -3.60 6.86
C SER A 93 5.34 -3.21 6.68
N VAL A 94 4.56 -4.04 5.99
CA VAL A 94 3.11 -3.87 5.84
C VAL A 94 2.38 -3.99 7.18
N VAL A 95 2.67 -5.03 7.96
CA VAL A 95 2.10 -5.21 9.31
C VAL A 95 2.44 -4.04 10.22
N SER A 96 3.69 -3.55 10.16
CA SER A 96 4.12 -2.37 10.91
C SER A 96 3.34 -1.11 10.49
N ALA A 97 3.14 -0.89 9.19
CA ALA A 97 2.38 0.24 8.67
C ALA A 97 0.92 0.23 9.16
N VAL A 98 0.26 -0.94 9.12
CA VAL A 98 -1.09 -1.12 9.66
C VAL A 98 -1.14 -0.79 11.14
N SER A 99 -0.25 -1.38 11.94
CA SER A 99 -0.19 -1.15 13.38
C SER A 99 0.04 0.33 13.73
N GLN A 100 0.96 1.00 13.02
CA GLN A 100 1.20 2.44 13.19
C GLN A 100 -0.02 3.31 12.82
N GLY A 101 -0.76 2.94 11.78
CA GLY A 101 -1.99 3.63 11.40
C GLY A 101 -3.08 3.50 12.47
N ILE A 102 -3.26 2.29 13.00
CA ILE A 102 -4.20 2.01 14.10
C ILE A 102 -3.86 2.83 15.34
N GLU A 103 -2.61 2.80 15.80
CA GLU A 103 -2.23 3.58 17.00
C GLU A 103 -2.36 5.08 16.79
N ALA A 104 -1.96 5.59 15.62
CA ALA A 104 -2.13 7.01 15.30
C ALA A 104 -3.61 7.44 15.32
N ALA A 105 -4.54 6.58 14.86
CA ALA A 105 -5.97 6.85 14.97
C ALA A 105 -6.44 6.90 16.43
N ARG A 106 -5.95 5.98 17.27
CA ARG A 106 -6.27 5.91 18.70
C ARG A 106 -5.70 7.08 19.51
N GLU A 107 -4.59 7.66 19.06
CA GLU A 107 -4.06 8.90 19.62
C GLU A 107 -4.91 10.12 19.26
N ILE A 108 -5.63 10.09 18.13
CA ILE A 108 -6.54 11.16 17.67
C ILE A 108 -7.86 11.11 18.45
N LEU A 109 -8.50 9.95 18.47
CA LEU A 109 -9.74 9.68 19.18
C LEU A 109 -9.65 8.35 19.93
N PRO A 110 -10.32 8.19 21.08
CA PRO A 110 -10.42 6.91 21.78
C PRO A 110 -11.37 5.94 21.06
N VAL A 111 -11.03 5.59 19.82
CA VAL A 111 -11.75 4.59 19.01
C VAL A 111 -11.32 3.18 19.41
N ARG A 112 -12.19 2.20 19.15
CA ARG A 112 -11.85 0.80 19.36
C ARG A 112 -10.76 0.34 18.39
N ARG A 113 -9.97 -0.65 18.81
CA ARG A 113 -8.98 -1.31 17.95
C ARG A 113 -9.71 -2.25 16.98
N PRO A 114 -9.47 -2.19 15.66
CA PRO A 114 -9.90 -3.24 14.74
C PRO A 114 -9.06 -4.51 14.93
N TRP A 115 -9.57 -5.66 14.51
CA TRP A 115 -8.73 -6.84 14.32
C TRP A 115 -7.74 -6.62 13.18
N THR A 116 -6.54 -7.14 13.32
CA THR A 116 -5.59 -7.23 12.20
C THR A 116 -5.61 -8.65 11.69
N MET A 117 -6.08 -8.83 10.46
CA MET A 117 -6.02 -10.09 9.75
C MET A 117 -4.74 -10.08 8.92
N ILE A 118 -3.85 -11.02 9.19
CA ILE A 118 -2.67 -11.21 8.36
C ILE A 118 -3.02 -12.27 7.33
N SER A 119 -3.05 -11.87 6.08
CA SER A 119 -3.15 -12.76 4.93
C SER A 119 -1.74 -13.10 4.47
N VAL A 120 -1.51 -14.39 4.31
CA VAL A 120 -0.31 -14.89 3.67
C VAL A 120 -0.79 -15.49 2.33
N ASN A 121 -0.04 -15.34 1.24
CA ASN A 121 -0.51 -15.69 -0.13
C ASN A 121 -0.59 -17.23 -0.37
N ASP A 122 -1.01 -17.77 -1.51
CA ASP A 122 -0.72 -19.16 -1.96
C ASP A 122 -0.04 -19.08 -3.35
N ASP A 123 0.89 -19.97 -3.66
CA ASP A 123 1.92 -19.81 -4.72
C ASP A 123 1.37 -19.62 -6.15
N GLU A 124 0.08 -19.88 -6.36
CA GLU A 124 -0.62 -19.77 -7.65
C GLU A 124 -1.81 -18.78 -7.61
N ASP A 125 -1.81 -17.87 -6.63
CA ASP A 125 -2.90 -16.91 -6.52
C ASP A 125 -2.78 -15.78 -7.57
N LEU A 126 -3.74 -15.80 -8.50
CA LEU A 126 -3.89 -14.79 -9.53
C LEU A 126 -4.09 -13.37 -8.98
N HIS A 127 -4.39 -13.20 -7.69
CA HIS A 127 -4.49 -11.88 -7.05
C HIS A 127 -3.13 -11.20 -6.84
N PHE A 128 -1.99 -11.91 -7.00
CA PHE A 128 -0.65 -11.38 -6.74
C PHE A 128 0.23 -11.25 -7.98
N ARG A 129 -0.39 -11.38 -9.15
CA ARG A 129 0.21 -11.03 -10.44
C ARG A 129 0.53 -9.55 -10.48
N LYS A 130 1.76 -9.19 -10.85
CA LYS A 130 2.11 -7.79 -11.12
C LYS A 130 2.53 -7.64 -12.57
N ALA A 131 2.34 -6.43 -13.10
CA ALA A 131 2.87 -6.06 -14.40
C ALA A 131 4.40 -5.89 -14.31
N GLU A 132 5.10 -6.30 -15.35
CA GLU A 132 6.54 -6.09 -15.52
C GLU A 132 6.84 -5.75 -16.98
N PHE A 133 7.83 -4.90 -17.22
CA PHE A 133 8.42 -4.66 -18.53
C PHE A 133 9.81 -4.06 -18.37
N ASP A 134 10.70 -4.30 -19.34
CA ASP A 134 11.97 -3.58 -19.41
C ASP A 134 11.71 -2.14 -19.93
N PRO A 135 12.02 -1.10 -19.15
CA PRO A 135 11.79 0.27 -19.59
C PRO A 135 12.57 0.62 -20.87
N GLU A 136 13.74 0.02 -21.11
CA GLU A 136 14.56 0.22 -22.32
C GLU A 136 13.91 -0.35 -23.58
N ASP A 137 12.99 -1.29 -23.42
CA ASP A 137 12.18 -1.86 -24.49
C ASP A 137 10.96 -0.98 -24.85
N CYS A 138 10.69 0.07 -24.07
CA CYS A 138 9.57 0.97 -24.30
C CYS A 138 9.98 2.10 -25.27
N PRO A 139 9.35 2.21 -26.46
CA PRO A 139 9.72 3.24 -27.44
C PRO A 139 9.58 4.66 -26.88
N LEU A 140 10.57 5.51 -27.17
CA LEU A 140 10.59 6.91 -26.70
C LEU A 140 9.42 7.74 -27.24
N ASP A 141 8.84 7.36 -28.38
CA ASP A 141 7.68 7.96 -29.03
C ASP A 141 6.33 7.34 -28.60
N CYS A 142 6.35 6.37 -27.68
CA CYS A 142 5.15 5.76 -27.13
C CYS A 142 4.29 6.82 -26.40
N SER A 143 2.98 6.84 -26.68
CA SER A 143 2.02 7.74 -26.01
C SER A 143 1.69 7.34 -24.56
N ARG A 144 2.25 6.20 -24.10
CA ARG A 144 2.17 5.60 -22.76
C ARG A 144 0.73 5.50 -22.23
N PRO A 145 -0.17 4.80 -22.93
CA PRO A 145 -1.53 4.57 -22.45
C PRO A 145 -1.57 3.70 -21.19
N CYS A 146 -0.57 2.81 -21.00
CA CYS A 146 -0.42 1.97 -19.81
C CYS A 146 -0.22 2.79 -18.52
N GLU A 147 0.56 3.88 -18.58
CA GLU A 147 0.73 4.82 -17.46
C GLU A 147 -0.61 5.47 -17.08
N LYS A 148 -1.34 5.99 -18.07
CA LYS A 148 -2.62 6.70 -17.87
C LYS A 148 -3.75 5.82 -17.34
N VAL A 149 -3.77 4.54 -17.71
CA VAL A 149 -4.83 3.62 -17.30
C VAL A 149 -4.56 2.99 -15.93
N CYS A 150 -3.34 3.10 -15.41
CA CYS A 150 -2.94 2.47 -14.16
C CYS A 150 -3.57 3.20 -12.97
N PRO A 151 -4.54 2.60 -12.27
CA PRO A 151 -5.27 3.28 -11.19
C PRO A 151 -4.43 3.52 -9.93
N ALA A 152 -3.28 2.86 -9.82
CA ALA A 152 -2.37 2.98 -8.69
C ALA A 152 -1.15 3.88 -8.98
N ASP A 153 -1.09 4.49 -10.18
CA ASP A 153 0.09 5.22 -10.66
C ASP A 153 1.38 4.38 -10.55
N ALA A 154 1.25 3.06 -10.77
CA ALA A 154 2.33 2.10 -10.58
C ALA A 154 3.25 1.99 -11.79
N ILE A 155 3.06 2.76 -12.85
CA ILE A 155 3.93 2.77 -14.04
C ILE A 155 4.48 4.18 -14.16
N LEU A 156 5.80 4.33 -14.06
CA LEU A 156 6.46 5.62 -14.20
C LEU A 156 7.62 5.48 -15.17
N LEU A 157 7.55 6.20 -16.29
CA LEU A 157 8.66 6.31 -17.24
C LEU A 157 9.08 7.77 -17.32
N GLU A 158 10.34 8.07 -17.02
CA GLU A 158 10.89 9.41 -17.22
C GLU A 158 11.19 9.62 -18.70
N GLY A 159 10.28 10.25 -19.42
CA GLY A 159 10.56 10.78 -20.75
C GLY A 159 11.14 12.19 -20.61
N LYS A 160 12.32 12.47 -21.18
CA LYS A 160 12.75 13.86 -21.38
C LYS A 160 11.62 14.57 -22.13
N LYS A 161 10.95 15.51 -21.46
CA LYS A 161 10.06 16.46 -22.13
C LYS A 161 10.91 17.13 -23.21
N SER A 162 10.47 16.99 -24.46
CA SER A 162 11.00 17.70 -25.61
C SER A 162 10.73 19.21 -25.45
N THR A 163 11.52 19.90 -24.62
CA THR A 163 11.73 21.33 -24.80
C THR A 163 12.86 21.48 -25.79
N ALA A 164 12.47 21.81 -27.02
CA ALA A 164 13.35 22.13 -28.12
C ALA A 164 14.33 23.24 -27.73
N GLU A 165 15.62 22.90 -27.61
CA GLU A 165 16.71 23.79 -28.01
C GLU A 165 17.82 22.96 -28.66
N VAL A 166 18.13 23.34 -29.90
CA VAL A 166 19.14 22.74 -30.77
C VAL A 166 20.52 23.08 -30.24
N SER A 167 21.34 22.07 -29.94
CA SER A 167 22.78 22.21 -30.10
C SER A 167 23.40 20.87 -30.50
N HIS A 168 24.28 20.97 -31.48
CA HIS A 168 24.99 19.94 -32.22
C HIS A 168 25.47 18.70 -31.44
N SER A 169 25.26 17.55 -32.09
CA SER A 169 26.14 16.38 -32.16
C SER A 169 26.67 15.77 -30.85
N THR A 170 25.92 14.81 -30.29
CA THR A 170 26.48 13.52 -29.83
C THR A 170 25.37 12.46 -29.89
N ASN A 171 25.64 11.27 -30.45
CA ASN A 171 24.76 10.11 -30.35
C ASN A 171 24.45 9.83 -28.87
N MET A 172 23.26 10.21 -28.43
CA MET A 172 22.76 9.95 -27.08
C MET A 172 21.75 8.82 -27.20
N ILE A 173 22.19 7.62 -26.82
CA ILE A 173 21.30 6.49 -26.52
C ILE A 173 20.39 7.00 -25.40
N GLY A 174 19.11 7.21 -25.71
CA GLY A 174 18.14 7.72 -24.75
C GLY A 174 17.75 6.62 -23.79
N GLU A 175 18.47 6.50 -22.68
CA GLU A 175 18.06 5.64 -21.56
C GLU A 175 16.71 6.11 -21.03
N SER A 176 15.71 5.26 -21.16
CA SER A 176 14.38 5.38 -20.56
C SER A 176 14.47 4.92 -19.11
N LYS A 177 14.74 5.85 -18.19
CA LYS A 177 14.68 5.51 -16.75
C LYS A 177 13.23 5.33 -16.32
N GLY A 178 12.92 4.25 -15.61
CA GLY A 178 11.57 3.99 -15.09
C GLY A 178 11.19 2.52 -15.03
N GLY A 179 9.89 2.24 -15.00
CA GLY A 179 9.34 0.89 -14.98
C GLY A 179 8.04 0.80 -14.16
N VAL A 180 7.74 -0.41 -13.71
CA VAL A 180 6.64 -0.66 -12.76
C VAL A 180 7.16 -0.45 -11.34
N ILE A 181 6.46 0.35 -10.54
CA ILE A 181 6.65 0.45 -9.09
C ILE A 181 5.93 -0.75 -8.46
N THR A 182 6.68 -1.81 -8.19
CA THR A 182 6.16 -3.12 -7.75
C THR A 182 5.26 -3.01 -6.53
N GLU A 183 5.58 -2.16 -5.58
CA GLU A 183 4.83 -1.98 -4.33
C GLU A 183 3.45 -1.35 -4.57
N ARG A 184 3.27 -0.59 -5.65
CA ARG A 184 1.99 0.03 -6.00
C ARG A 184 1.18 -0.83 -6.98
N CYS A 185 1.83 -1.74 -7.70
CA CYS A 185 1.18 -2.59 -8.69
C CYS A 185 0.43 -3.73 -8.00
N TYR A 186 -0.90 -3.63 -7.93
CA TYR A 186 -1.77 -4.65 -7.32
C TYR A 186 -2.36 -5.64 -8.34
N GLY A 187 -1.88 -5.66 -9.58
CA GLY A 187 -2.27 -6.69 -10.54
C GLY A 187 -3.59 -6.50 -11.27
N CYS A 188 -4.12 -5.27 -11.38
CA CYS A 188 -5.41 -5.03 -12.04
C CYS A 188 -5.46 -5.40 -13.54
N GLY A 189 -4.31 -5.61 -14.17
CA GLY A 189 -4.16 -6.01 -15.57
C GLY A 189 -4.63 -5.01 -16.64
N ARG A 190 -5.04 -3.79 -16.25
CA ARG A 190 -5.51 -2.77 -17.20
C ARG A 190 -4.45 -2.31 -18.19
N CYS A 191 -3.18 -2.42 -17.82
CA CYS A 191 -2.05 -2.01 -18.65
C CYS A 191 -1.80 -2.96 -19.83
N PHE A 192 -2.12 -4.26 -19.72
CA PHE A 192 -1.87 -5.26 -20.76
C PHE A 192 -2.58 -4.93 -22.08
N PRO A 193 -3.93 -4.81 -22.14
CA PRO A 193 -4.63 -4.65 -23.42
C PRO A 193 -4.41 -3.28 -24.09
N VAL A 194 -3.84 -2.30 -23.37
CA VAL A 194 -3.64 -0.95 -23.90
C VAL A 194 -2.22 -0.71 -24.39
N CYS A 195 -1.26 -1.59 -24.11
CA CYS A 195 0.12 -1.44 -24.59
C CYS A 195 0.18 -1.67 -26.11
N PRO A 196 0.49 -0.64 -26.93
CA PRO A 196 0.46 -0.80 -28.39
C PRO A 196 1.58 -1.67 -28.95
N TYR A 197 2.60 -1.99 -28.14
CA TYR A 197 3.75 -2.79 -28.51
C TYR A 197 3.79 -4.17 -27.84
N ASP A 198 2.78 -4.50 -27.03
CA ASP A 198 2.67 -5.78 -26.32
C ASP A 198 3.91 -6.13 -25.48
N LYS A 199 4.51 -5.11 -24.85
CA LYS A 199 5.76 -5.21 -24.07
C LYS A 199 5.59 -5.50 -22.58
N ILE A 200 4.34 -5.59 -22.09
CA ILE A 200 4.06 -5.75 -20.66
C ILE A 200 3.70 -7.21 -20.39
N SER A 201 4.46 -7.87 -19.52
CA SER A 201 4.23 -9.24 -19.10
C SER A 201 3.69 -9.31 -17.67
N GLU A 202 3.11 -10.46 -17.35
CA GLU A 202 2.67 -10.85 -16.01
C GLU A 202 3.81 -11.55 -15.27
N CYS A 203 4.05 -11.16 -14.01
CA CYS A 203 5.01 -11.79 -13.11
C CYS A 203 4.32 -12.20 -11.80
N ASN A 204 4.49 -13.46 -11.38
CA ASN A 204 3.90 -14.02 -10.16
C ASN A 204 4.89 -13.92 -8.99
N TYR A 205 4.40 -13.51 -7.82
CA TYR A 205 5.19 -13.42 -6.59
C TYR A 205 4.64 -14.40 -5.51
N LEU A 206 5.54 -15.08 -4.79
CA LEU A 206 5.29 -16.21 -3.88
C LEU A 206 4.58 -15.85 -2.54
N GLY A 207 3.92 -16.83 -1.87
CA GLY A 207 3.57 -16.83 -0.43
C GLY A 207 2.60 -17.95 0.01
N PHE A 208 2.38 -18.18 1.33
CA PHE A 208 1.60 -19.32 1.96
C PHE A 208 0.49 -19.00 3.02
N LEU A 209 -0.83 -19.26 2.81
CA LEU A 209 -1.98 -18.77 3.63
C LEU A 209 -2.16 -19.31 5.06
N PHE A 210 -2.17 -18.40 6.04
CA PHE A 210 -2.72 -18.61 7.40
C PHE A 210 -3.37 -17.34 7.94
N ILE A 211 -4.58 -17.44 8.50
CA ILE A 211 -5.20 -16.37 9.29
C ILE A 211 -4.59 -16.41 10.69
N LEU A 212 -3.84 -15.37 11.06
CA LEU A 212 -3.41 -15.15 12.44
C LEU A 212 -4.26 -14.03 13.05
N GLU A 213 -4.99 -14.38 14.11
CA GLU A 213 -5.56 -13.40 15.05
C GLU A 213 -4.42 -12.94 15.96
N ILE A 214 -4.02 -11.66 15.84
CA ILE A 214 -3.08 -11.04 16.77
C ILE A 214 -3.89 -10.16 17.71
N ASP A 215 -4.09 -10.65 18.94
CA ASP A 215 -4.58 -9.88 20.10
C ASP A 215 -3.51 -8.92 20.62
#